data_AF-A0A2U8PZQ1-F1
#
_entry.id   AF-A0A2U8PZQ1-F1
#
_cell.length_a   1.000
_cell.length_b   1.000
_cell.length_c   1.000
_cell.angle_alpha   90.00
_cell.angle_beta   90.00
_cell.angle_gamma   90.00
#
_symmetry.space_group_name_H-M   'P 1'
#
loop_
_entity.id
_entity.type
_entity.pdbx_description
1 polymer ?
#
loop_
_entity_poly.entity_id
_entity_poly.type
_entity_poly.pdbx_seq_one_letter_code
_entity_poly.pdbx_strand_id
1 'polypeptide(L)' 'MRAAWKIFWLFAVVLAAALGLALLLVPEIVPVAFADEPQPTWAVMTAFFLRAIEMIAASVATIALAVVIGGLIQRRILGR' A
#
# COMPACT_ATOMS: atom_id res chain seq x y z
N MET A 1 14.18 -15.96 -2.16
CA MET A 1 14.26 -14.67 -2.89
C MET A 1 13.19 -14.51 -3.97
N ARG A 2 13.07 -15.43 -4.95
CA ARG A 2 12.08 -15.28 -6.06
C ARG A 2 10.63 -15.12 -5.59
N ALA A 3 10.23 -15.79 -4.50
CA ALA A 3 8.89 -15.65 -3.90
C ALA A 3 8.67 -14.26 -3.27
N ALA A 4 9.57 -13.82 -2.38
CA ALA A 4 9.49 -12.49 -1.76
C ALA A 4 9.49 -11.36 -2.81
N TRP A 5 10.27 -11.50 -3.88
CA TRP A 5 10.26 -10.56 -5.00
C TRP A 5 8.91 -10.51 -5.74
N LYS A 6 8.28 -11.66 -5.97
CA LYS A 6 6.93 -11.73 -6.56
C LYS A 6 5.89 -11.07 -5.65
N ILE A 7 5.97 -11.32 -4.34
CA ILE A 7 5.06 -10.72 -3.35
C ILE A 7 5.22 -9.20 -3.35
N PHE A 8 6.46 -8.69 -3.33
CA PHE A 8 6.74 -7.26 -3.42
C PHE A 8 6.06 -6.63 -4.64
N TRP A 9 6.26 -7.18 -5.83
CA TRP A 9 5.67 -6.64 -7.05
C TRP A 9 4.14 -6.75 -7.07
N LEU A 10 3.58 -7.86 -6.59
CA LEU A 10 2.14 -8.03 -6.49
C LEU A 10 1.52 -6.93 -5.63
N PHE A 11 2.07 -6.70 -4.44
CA PHE A 11 1.54 -5.67 -3.53
C PHE A 11 1.87 -4.25 -3.97
N ALA A 12 2.97 -4.03 -4.70
CA ALA A 12 3.24 -2.75 -5.35
C ALA A 12 2.17 -2.42 -6.41
N VAL A 13 1.73 -3.40 -7.20
CA VAL A 13 0.63 -3.23 -8.17
C VAL A 13 -0.70 -2.95 -7.46
N VAL A 14 -1.01 -3.70 -6.39
CA VAL A 14 -2.22 -3.46 -5.58
C VAL A 14 -2.21 -2.05 -4.99
N LEU A 15 -1.07 -1.59 -4.47
CA LEU A 15 -0.91 -0.24 -3.92
C LEU A 15 -1.14 0.82 -5.00
N ALA A 16 -0.51 0.67 -6.17
CA ALA A 16 -0.68 1.60 -7.28
C ALA A 16 -2.14 1.66 -7.77
N ALA A 17 -2.82 0.51 -7.84
CA ALA A 17 -4.22 0.44 -8.20
C ALA A 17 -5.13 1.12 -7.15
N ALA A 18 -4.87 0.91 -5.86
CA ALA A 18 -5.63 1.55 -4.78
C ALA A 18 -5.47 3.07 -4.80
N LEU A 19 -4.24 3.57 -4.96
CA LEU A 19 -3.97 5.01 -5.11
C LEU A 19 -4.65 5.60 -6.35
N GLY A 20 -4.56 4.90 -7.49
CA GLY A 20 -5.22 5.34 -8.72
C GLY A 20 -6.74 5.40 -8.59
N LEU A 21 -7.34 4.41 -7.94
CA LEU A 21 -8.78 4.39 -7.66
C LEU A 21 -9.19 5.49 -6.66
N ALA A 22 -8.36 5.78 -5.65
CA ALA A 22 -8.63 6.84 -4.70
C ALA A 22 -8.65 8.21 -5.39
N LEU A 23 -7.67 8.46 -6.27
CA LEU A 23 -7.61 9.69 -7.07
C LEU A 23 -8.78 9.81 -8.07
N LEU A 24 -9.27 8.69 -8.62
CA LEU A 24 -10.32 8.69 -9.63
C LEU A 24 -11.74 8.75 -9.05
N LEU A 25 -12.00 7.99 -7.99
CA LEU A 25 -13.35 7.86 -7.42
C LEU A 25 -13.59 8.86 -6.30
N VAL A 26 -12.54 9.27 -5.59
CA VAL A 26 -12.67 9.98 -4.33
C VAL A 26 -11.63 11.09 -4.11
N PRO A 27 -11.40 12.00 -5.09
CA PRO A 27 -10.31 12.98 -5.05
C PRO A 27 -10.41 14.02 -3.92
N GLU A 28 -11.62 14.41 -3.55
CA GLU A 28 -11.89 15.55 -2.64
C GLU A 28 -12.37 15.12 -1.23
N ILE A 29 -12.38 13.82 -0.93
CA ILE A 29 -12.85 13.34 0.38
C ILE A 29 -11.72 13.46 1.39
N VAL A 30 -11.93 14.39 2.33
CA VAL A 30 -11.09 14.58 3.51
C VAL A 30 -11.50 13.57 4.59
N PRO A 31 -10.57 13.09 5.43
CA PRO A 31 -10.93 12.18 6.52
C PRO A 31 -11.99 12.82 7.42
N VAL A 32 -12.89 12.00 7.96
CA VAL A 32 -14.09 12.46 8.71
C VAL A 32 -13.77 13.46 9.82
N ALA A 33 -12.58 13.38 10.43
CA ALA A 33 -12.12 14.29 11.47
C ALA A 33 -11.79 15.72 10.99
N PHE A 34 -11.72 15.96 9.68
CA PHE A 34 -11.28 17.21 9.06
C PHE A 34 -12.30 17.77 8.05
N ALA A 35 -13.54 17.25 8.07
CA ALA A 35 -14.60 17.69 7.17
C ALA A 35 -15.36 18.89 7.76
N ASP A 36 -15.27 20.06 7.12
CA ASP A 36 -16.06 21.23 7.52
C ASP A 36 -17.54 21.10 7.10
N GLU A 37 -17.81 20.37 6.02
CA GLU A 37 -19.16 20.12 5.49
C GLU A 37 -19.52 18.61 5.46
N PRO A 38 -20.82 18.26 5.55
CA PRO A 38 -21.26 16.87 5.47
C PRO A 38 -20.91 16.24 4.13
N GLN A 39 -20.03 15.22 4.16
CA GLN A 39 -19.63 14.49 2.97
C GLN A 39 -20.57 13.29 2.70
N PRO A 40 -20.77 12.90 1.43
CA PRO A 40 -21.62 11.76 1.10
C PRO A 40 -21.04 10.46 1.67
N THR A 41 -21.87 9.71 2.40
CA THR A 41 -21.44 8.53 3.16
C THR A 41 -20.76 7.46 2.30
N TRP A 42 -21.24 7.25 1.06
CA TRP A 42 -20.65 6.27 0.15
C TRP A 42 -19.20 6.62 -0.22
N ALA A 43 -18.90 7.91 -0.39
CA ALA A 43 -17.58 8.39 -0.79
C ALA A 43 -16.59 8.26 0.39
N VAL A 44 -17.04 8.61 1.59
CA VAL A 44 -16.28 8.41 2.84
C VAL A 44 -15.95 6.93 3.06
N MET A 45 -16.94 6.04 2.92
CA MET A 45 -16.72 4.59 3.06
C MET A 45 -15.74 4.05 2.01
N THR A 46 -15.83 4.53 0.77
CA THR A 46 -14.93 4.13 -0.32
C THR A 46 -13.50 4.60 -0.08
N ALA A 47 -13.30 5.87 0.29
CA ALA A 47 -11.98 6.41 0.64
C ALA A 47 -11.37 5.66 1.84
N PHE A 48 -12.15 5.38 2.88
CA PHE A 48 -11.68 4.63 4.04
C PHE A 48 -11.24 3.21 3.67
N PHE A 49 -12.03 2.52 2.84
CA PHE A 49 -11.71 1.18 2.36
C PHE A 49 -10.44 1.15 1.50
N LEU A 50 -10.31 2.07 0.53
CA LEU A 50 -9.11 2.20 -0.31
C LEU A 50 -7.88 2.53 0.54
N ARG A 51 -8.01 3.43 1.53
CA ARG A 51 -6.92 3.74 2.48
C ARG A 51 -6.48 2.52 3.29
N ALA A 52 -7.41 1.67 3.71
CA ALA A 52 -7.06 0.44 4.41
C ALA A 52 -6.25 -0.51 3.51
N ILE A 53 -6.65 -0.65 2.24
CA ILE A 53 -5.92 -1.44 1.23
C ILE A 53 -4.52 -0.86 1.01
N GLU A 54 -4.39 0.45 0.85
CA GLU A 54 -3.09 1.12 0.71
C GLU A 54 -2.16 0.77 1.87
N MET A 55 -2.63 0.90 3.12
CA MET A 55 -1.83 0.63 4.31
C MET A 55 -1.40 -0.83 4.41
N ILE A 56 -2.31 -1.77 4.13
CA ILE A 56 -1.97 -3.20 4.11
C ILE A 56 -0.97 -3.50 3.00
N ALA A 57 -1.20 -2.99 1.79
CA ALA A 57 -0.34 -3.26 0.64
C ALA A 57 1.05 -2.68 0.82
N ALA A 58 1.14 -1.43 1.30
CA ALA A 58 2.42 -0.79 1.62
C ALA A 58 3.18 -1.55 2.72
N SER A 59 2.48 -2.02 3.76
CA SER A 59 3.08 -2.80 4.85
C SER A 59 3.67 -4.11 4.32
N VAL A 60 2.91 -4.88 3.56
CA VAL A 60 3.38 -6.16 3.01
C VAL A 60 4.51 -5.96 2.01
N ALA A 61 4.42 -4.96 1.13
CA ALA A 61 5.49 -4.62 0.20
C ALA A 61 6.78 -4.25 0.97
N THR A 62 6.67 -3.45 2.03
CA THR A 62 7.83 -3.05 2.86
C THR A 62 8.48 -4.26 3.53
N ILE A 63 7.69 -5.18 4.11
CA ILE A 63 8.20 -6.42 4.70
C ILE A 63 8.89 -7.29 3.65
N ALA A 64 8.25 -7.49 2.49
CA ALA A 64 8.82 -8.28 1.40
C ALA A 64 10.15 -7.69 0.91
N LEU A 65 10.23 -6.36 0.81
CA LEU A 65 11.45 -5.63 0.45
C LEU A 65 12.54 -5.82 1.50
N ALA A 66 12.21 -5.69 2.79
CA ALA A 66 13.14 -5.90 3.89
C ALA A 66 13.72 -7.33 3.88
N VAL A 67 12.91 -8.35 3.60
CA VAL A 67 13.36 -9.74 3.46
C VAL A 67 14.30 -9.92 2.27
N VAL A 68 14.00 -9.29 1.13
CA VAL A 68 14.88 -9.33 -0.05
C VAL A 68 16.23 -8.67 0.25
N ILE A 69 16.22 -7.46 0.81
CA ILE A 69 17.43 -6.70 1.16
C ILE A 69 18.24 -7.47 2.20
N GLY A 70 17.62 -7.95 3.28
CA GLY A 70 18.28 -8.73 4.32
C GLY A 70 18.96 -9.98 3.75
N GLY A 71 18.30 -10.70 2.84
CA GLY A 71 18.90 -11.83 2.15
C GLY A 71 20.08 -11.45 1.25
N LEU A 72 20.04 -10.30 0.57
CA LEU A 72 21.15 -9.81 -0.27
C LEU A 72 22.35 -9.40 0.58
N ILE A 73 22.10 -8.71 1.69
CA ILE A 73 23.13 -8.32 2.66
C ILE A 73 23.74 -9.57 3.28
N GLN A 74 22.94 -10.54 3.71
CA GLN A 74 23.42 -11.81 4.25
C GLN A 74 24.33 -12.52 3.25
N ARG A 75 23.96 -12.58 1.96
CA ARG A 75 24.82 -13.16 0.92
C ARG A 75 26.13 -12.40 0.71
N ARG A 76 26.12 -11.08 0.85
CA ARG A 76 27.36 -10.26 0.72
C ARG A 76 28.27 -10.33 1.95
N ILE A 77 27.71 -10.45 3.16
CA ILE A 77 28.46 -10.40 4.43
C ILE A 77 28.90 -11.81 4.85
N LEU A 78 28.03 -12.80 4.74
CA LEU A 78 28.29 -14.19 5.15
C LEU A 78 28.70 -15.10 3.98
N GLY A 79 28.61 -14.62 2.74
CA GLY A 79 29.00 -15.37 1.54
C GLY A 79 30.35 -14.92 0.98
N ARG A 80 31.28 -15.80 0.57
CA ARG A 80 31.10 -17.21 0.12
C ARG A 80 29.90 -17.41 -0.81
#